data_AF-A0A1W2AN49-F1
#
_entry.id   AF-A0A1W2AN49-F1
#
_cell.length_a   1.000
_cell.length_b   1.000
_cell.length_c   1.000
_cell.angle_alpha   90.00
_cell.angle_beta   90.00
_cell.angle_gamma   90.00
#
_symmetry.space_group_name_H-M   'P 1'
#
loop_
_entity.id
_entity.type
_entity.pdbx_description
1 polymer ?
#
loop_
_entity_poly.entity_id
_entity_poly.type
_entity_poly.pdbx_seq_one_letter_code
_entity_poly.pdbx_strand_id
1 'polypeptide(L)'
;MQTVATKIHPAIFNSIPQSDDLGLFKKSGKPDYDKVKDILGYTKQDISIASGIPIGSIRFDDKVPAELTERVLEWATVIALVHSFFNDQTKTMLWFKVPNPLLGDVAPRDMIKVGRYKKLLKFIQTALEEGR
;
A
#
# COMPACT_ATOMS: atom_id res chain seq x y z
N MET A 1 -43.81 4.88 -15.05
CA MET A 1 -42.57 5.64 -14.83
C MET A 1 -41.79 4.94 -13.73
N GLN A 2 -40.67 4.31 -14.07
CA GLN A 2 -39.86 3.55 -13.10
C GLN A 2 -38.65 4.41 -12.75
N THR A 3 -38.62 4.90 -11.52
CA THR A 3 -37.49 5.64 -10.96
C THR A 3 -36.32 4.67 -10.80
N VAL A 4 -35.33 4.76 -11.68
CA VAL A 4 -34.05 4.08 -11.51
C VAL A 4 -33.34 4.79 -10.37
N ALA A 5 -33.47 4.24 -9.17
CA ALA A 5 -32.59 4.62 -8.06
C ALA A 5 -31.18 4.19 -8.46
N THR A 6 -30.34 5.16 -8.83
CA THR A 6 -28.90 4.95 -9.00
C THR A 6 -28.35 4.42 -7.69
N LYS A 7 -28.13 3.11 -7.59
CA LYS A 7 -27.35 2.54 -6.50
C LYS A 7 -25.97 3.19 -6.60
N ILE A 8 -25.68 4.17 -5.75
CA ILE A 8 -24.31 4.62 -5.53
C ILE A 8 -23.59 3.36 -5.08
N HIS A 9 -22.70 2.81 -5.93
CA HIS A 9 -21.94 1.63 -5.56
C HIS A 9 -20.87 2.07 -4.56
N PRO A 10 -20.98 1.75 -3.25
CA PRO A 10 -19.94 2.09 -2.27
C PRO A 10 -18.57 1.46 -2.63
N ALA A 11 -18.57 0.49 -3.55
CA ALA A 11 -17.37 -0.16 -4.08
C ALA A 11 -16.33 0.80 -4.68
N ILE A 12 -16.73 1.98 -5.20
CA ILE A 12 -15.76 2.95 -5.76
C ILE A 12 -14.79 3.50 -4.70
N PHE A 13 -15.16 3.42 -3.42
CA PHE A 13 -14.34 3.85 -2.29
C PHE A 13 -13.53 2.72 -1.65
N ASN A 14 -13.69 1.46 -2.10
CA ASN A 14 -12.92 0.33 -1.59
C ASN A 14 -11.42 0.40 -1.92
N SER A 15 -11.01 1.35 -2.77
CA SER A 15 -9.61 1.64 -3.08
C SER A 15 -8.91 2.48 -2.00
N ILE A 16 -9.66 3.00 -1.02
CA ILE A 16 -9.16 3.90 0.02
C ILE A 16 -9.39 3.28 1.41
N PRO A 17 -8.38 3.30 2.30
CA PRO A 17 -8.53 2.90 3.70
C PRO A 17 -9.61 3.73 4.42
N GLN A 18 -10.41 3.09 5.26
CA GLN A 18 -11.47 3.77 6.01
C GLN A 18 -10.94 4.50 7.26
N SER A 19 -9.77 4.09 7.75
CA SER A 19 -9.06 4.68 8.89
C SER A 19 -7.54 4.70 8.61
N ASP A 20 -6.82 5.55 9.34
CA ASP A 20 -5.35 5.60 9.35
C ASP A 20 -4.80 5.22 10.73
N ASP A 21 -5.17 4.02 11.20
CA ASP A 21 -4.83 3.55 12.55
C ASP A 21 -3.32 3.33 12.74
N LEU A 22 -2.61 3.10 11.64
CA LEU A 22 -1.14 3.00 11.62
C LEU A 22 -0.45 4.37 11.57
N GLY A 23 -1.21 5.45 11.31
CA GLY A 23 -0.70 6.81 11.12
C GLY A 23 0.28 6.91 9.96
N LEU A 24 -0.03 6.27 8.82
CA LEU A 24 0.77 6.24 7.60
C LEU A 24 0.63 7.52 6.77
N PHE A 25 -0.32 8.39 7.09
CA PHE A 25 -0.53 9.65 6.40
C PHE A 25 -0.39 10.82 7.36
N LYS A 26 0.37 11.83 6.95
CA LYS A 26 0.46 13.11 7.65
C LYS A 26 -0.81 13.92 7.41
N LYS A 27 -1.07 14.91 8.25
CA LYS A 27 -2.21 15.85 8.09
C LYS A 27 -2.23 16.54 6.71
N SER A 28 -1.08 16.66 6.05
CA SER A 28 -0.95 17.23 4.70
C SER A 28 -1.35 16.27 3.58
N GLY A 29 -1.74 15.03 3.88
CA GLY A 29 -2.02 13.97 2.91
C GLY A 29 -0.78 13.26 2.35
N LYS A 30 0.43 13.72 2.71
CA LYS A 30 1.68 13.04 2.35
C LYS A 30 1.89 11.78 3.21
N PRO A 31 2.52 10.72 2.68
CA PRO A 31 2.83 9.54 3.47
C PRO A 31 3.88 9.84 4.55
N ASP A 32 3.82 9.09 5.64
CA ASP A 32 4.90 8.96 6.60
C ASP A 32 5.93 7.94 6.07
N TYR A 33 6.97 8.47 5.42
CA TYR A 33 8.00 7.66 4.75
C TYR A 33 8.69 6.67 5.69
N ASP A 34 8.93 7.07 6.95
CA ASP A 34 9.65 6.24 7.91
C ASP A 34 8.80 5.07 8.37
N LYS A 35 7.51 5.30 8.64
CA LYS A 35 6.61 4.20 8.99
C LYS A 35 6.42 3.22 7.82
N VAL A 36 6.25 3.72 6.60
CA VAL A 36 6.02 2.86 5.43
C VAL A 36 7.25 1.99 5.15
N LYS A 37 8.46 2.56 5.17
CA LYS A 37 9.68 1.77 4.95
C LYS A 37 9.89 0.74 6.07
N ASP A 38 9.56 1.07 7.32
CA ASP A 38 9.77 0.19 8.47
C ASP A 38 8.82 -1.01 8.44
N ILE A 39 7.55 -0.81 8.07
CA ILE A 39 6.59 -1.89 7.88
C ILE A 39 7.06 -2.87 6.81
N LEU A 40 7.49 -2.35 5.65
CA LEU A 40 8.01 -3.19 4.56
C LEU A 40 9.39 -3.78 4.88
N GLY A 41 10.11 -3.20 5.83
CA GLY A 41 11.50 -3.52 6.13
C GLY A 41 12.42 -3.20 4.94
N TYR A 42 12.14 -2.08 4.26
CA TYR A 42 12.90 -1.64 3.10
C TYR A 42 14.14 -0.86 3.49
N THR A 43 15.27 -1.26 2.91
CA THR A 43 16.49 -0.45 2.91
C THR A 43 16.42 0.64 1.85
N LYS A 44 17.38 1.58 1.88
CA LYS A 44 17.52 2.59 0.82
C LYS A 44 17.68 1.96 -0.58
N GLN A 45 18.35 0.81 -0.66
CA GLN A 45 18.52 0.04 -1.89
C GLN A 45 17.18 -0.52 -2.38
N ASP A 46 16.38 -1.09 -1.48
CA ASP A 46 15.07 -1.63 -1.83
C ASP A 46 14.14 -0.54 -2.35
N ILE A 47 14.15 0.64 -1.71
CA ILE A 47 13.37 1.80 -2.14
C ILE A 47 13.81 2.26 -3.53
N SER A 48 15.11 2.30 -3.81
CA SER A 48 15.63 2.64 -5.13
C SER A 48 15.10 1.69 -6.21
N ILE A 49 15.15 0.39 -5.95
CA ILE A 49 14.63 -0.64 -6.88
C ILE A 49 13.11 -0.51 -7.05
N ALA A 50 12.38 -0.42 -5.94
CA ALA A 50 10.91 -0.38 -5.91
C ALA A 50 10.32 0.88 -6.57
N SER A 51 11.03 2.01 -6.47
CA SER A 51 10.60 3.29 -7.05
C SER A 51 11.16 3.54 -8.45
N GLY A 52 12.23 2.84 -8.85
CA GLY A 52 12.98 3.14 -10.08
C GLY A 52 13.86 4.40 -9.99
N ILE A 53 13.97 5.00 -8.81
CA ILE A 53 14.72 6.25 -8.59
C ILE A 53 16.17 5.90 -8.19
N PRO A 54 17.19 6.57 -8.74
CA PRO A 54 18.58 6.31 -8.39
C PRO A 54 18.83 6.42 -6.87
N ILE A 55 19.61 5.51 -6.29
CA ILE A 55 19.88 5.48 -4.84
C ILE A 55 20.42 6.81 -4.30
N GLY A 56 21.24 7.52 -5.07
CA GLY A 56 21.77 8.84 -4.71
C GLY A 56 20.70 9.92 -4.55
N SER A 57 19.57 9.74 -5.23
CA SER A 57 18.42 10.66 -5.22
C SER A 57 17.37 10.30 -4.16
N ILE A 58 17.47 9.15 -3.48
CA ILE A 58 16.56 8.77 -2.40
C ILE A 58 16.84 9.63 -1.16
N ARG A 59 15.85 10.43 -0.78
CA ARG A 59 15.83 11.34 0.37
C ARG A 59 14.37 11.56 0.83
N PHE A 60 14.19 11.90 2.10
CA PHE A 60 12.87 12.11 2.73
C PHE A 60 12.73 13.49 3.39
N ASP A 61 13.67 14.39 3.08
CA ASP A 61 13.65 15.79 3.48
C ASP A 61 12.76 16.63 2.52
N ASP A 62 12.79 17.96 2.68
CA ASP A 62 12.01 18.89 1.85
C ASP A 62 12.32 18.82 0.34
N LYS A 63 13.41 18.16 -0.05
CA LYS A 63 13.82 17.95 -1.44
C LYS A 63 13.49 16.54 -1.95
N VAL A 64 12.60 15.82 -1.27
CA VAL A 64 12.10 14.51 -1.72
C VAL A 64 11.57 14.59 -3.18
N PRO A 65 11.99 13.68 -4.07
CA PRO A 65 11.43 13.60 -5.42
C PRO A 65 9.91 13.38 -5.38
N ALA A 66 9.18 14.04 -6.28
CA ALA A 66 7.72 13.90 -6.35
C ALA A 66 7.34 12.44 -6.65
N GLU A 67 8.08 11.79 -7.56
CA GLU A 67 7.85 10.39 -7.94
C GLU A 67 8.06 9.44 -6.75
N LEU A 68 9.01 9.75 -5.85
CA LEU A 68 9.21 8.94 -4.64
C LEU A 68 8.00 9.07 -3.71
N THR A 69 7.43 10.27 -3.61
CA THR A 69 6.23 10.51 -2.81
C THR A 69 5.04 9.73 -3.35
N GLU A 70 4.83 9.72 -4.66
CA GLU A 70 3.76 8.94 -5.30
C GLU A 70 3.91 7.44 -5.05
N ARG A 71 5.13 6.91 -5.20
CA ARG A 71 5.41 5.49 -4.95
C ARG A 71 5.17 5.11 -3.50
N VAL A 72 5.62 5.92 -2.55
CA VAL A 72 5.41 5.63 -1.11
C VAL A 72 3.94 5.77 -0.74
N LEU A 73 3.19 6.69 -1.35
CA LEU A 73 1.75 6.83 -1.17
C LEU A 73 1.00 5.57 -1.62
N GLU A 74 1.36 5.01 -2.78
CA GLU A 74 0.85 3.73 -3.26
C GLU A 74 1.08 2.61 -2.23
N TRP A 75 2.30 2.52 -1.70
CA TRP A 75 2.65 1.49 -0.71
C TRP A 75 1.90 1.67 0.61
N ALA A 76 1.81 2.92 1.11
CA ALA A 76 1.04 3.25 2.30
C ALA A 76 -0.43 2.84 2.15
N THR A 77 -1.01 3.07 0.98
CA THR A 77 -2.41 2.73 0.67
C THR A 77 -2.66 1.23 0.79
N VAL A 78 -1.83 0.38 0.17
CA VAL A 78 -2.01 -1.08 0.29
C VAL A 78 -1.74 -1.60 1.70
N ILE A 79 -0.81 -1.00 2.44
CA ILE A 79 -0.56 -1.37 3.84
C ILE A 79 -1.82 -1.08 4.67
N ALA A 80 -2.38 0.11 4.54
CA ALA A 80 -3.58 0.51 5.27
C ALA A 80 -4.82 -0.33 4.89
N LEU A 81 -4.98 -0.69 3.61
CA LEU A 81 -6.04 -1.60 3.17
C LEU A 81 -5.93 -2.98 3.84
N VAL A 82 -4.73 -3.57 3.86
CA VAL A 82 -4.48 -4.86 4.51
C VAL A 82 -4.66 -4.73 6.03
N HIS A 83 -4.27 -3.61 6.62
CA HIS A 83 -4.49 -3.36 8.04
C HIS A 83 -5.97 -3.35 8.40
N SER A 84 -6.82 -2.72 7.57
CA SER A 84 -8.27 -2.68 7.81
C SER A 84 -8.93 -4.07 7.87
N PHE A 85 -8.31 -5.07 7.24
CA PHE A 85 -8.74 -6.46 7.33
C PHE A 85 -8.31 -7.11 8.65
N PHE A 86 -7.04 -6.96 9.02
CA PHE A 86 -6.50 -7.62 10.21
C PHE A 86 -6.85 -6.92 11.52
N ASN A 87 -7.00 -5.59 11.50
CA ASN A 87 -7.08 -4.70 12.67
C ASN A 87 -5.97 -4.99 13.70
N ASP A 88 -4.80 -5.44 13.22
CA ASP A 88 -3.66 -5.87 14.03
C ASP A 88 -2.37 -5.54 13.28
N GLN A 89 -1.57 -4.63 13.84
CA GLN A 89 -0.34 -4.14 13.23
C GLN A 89 0.68 -5.26 13.01
N THR A 90 0.81 -6.20 13.96
CA THR A 90 1.79 -7.28 13.88
C THR A 90 1.44 -8.23 12.74
N LYS A 91 0.16 -8.60 12.62
CA LYS A 91 -0.32 -9.43 11.51
C LYS A 91 -0.15 -8.73 10.17
N THR A 92 -0.45 -7.43 10.08
CA THR A 92 -0.21 -6.65 8.87
C THR A 92 1.26 -6.72 8.46
N MET A 93 2.18 -6.42 9.38
CA MET A 93 3.62 -6.45 9.09
C MET A 93 4.10 -7.84 8.67
N LEU A 94 3.62 -8.89 9.33
CA LEU A 94 3.98 -10.27 9.01
C LEU A 94 3.49 -10.66 7.62
N TRP A 95 2.25 -10.30 7.27
CA TRP A 95 1.65 -10.62 5.98
C TRP A 95 2.45 -10.04 4.81
N PHE A 96 3.04 -8.85 4.96
CA PHE A 96 3.91 -8.28 3.92
C PHE A 96 5.26 -8.99 3.76
N LYS A 97 5.73 -9.69 4.80
CA LYS A 97 7.06 -10.31 4.86
C LYS A 97 7.06 -11.81 4.58
N VAL A 98 5.95 -12.49 4.84
CA VAL A 98 5.81 -13.94 4.64
C VAL A 98 5.39 -14.23 3.19
N PRO A 99 6.04 -15.20 2.51
CA PRO A 99 5.61 -15.68 1.20
C PRO A 99 4.14 -16.11 1.19
N ASN A 100 3.40 -15.72 0.16
CA ASN A 100 2.00 -16.08 0.01
C ASN A 100 1.81 -17.02 -1.19
N PRO A 101 1.32 -18.26 -0.99
CA PRO A 101 1.07 -19.22 -2.08
C PRO A 101 0.14 -18.68 -3.18
N LEU A 102 -0.85 -17.86 -2.82
CA LEU A 102 -1.77 -17.24 -3.79
C LEU A 102 -1.10 -16.15 -4.64
N LEU A 103 0.10 -15.71 -4.26
CA LEU A 103 0.93 -14.79 -5.01
C LEU A 103 2.11 -15.50 -5.70
N GLY A 104 2.08 -16.83 -5.76
CA GLY A 104 3.13 -17.67 -6.34
C GLY A 104 4.34 -17.79 -5.43
N ASP A 105 4.11 -17.96 -4.12
CA ASP A 105 5.14 -18.07 -3.08
C ASP A 105 6.10 -16.87 -3.02
N VAL A 106 5.58 -15.68 -3.34
CA VAL A 106 6.29 -14.40 -3.23
C VAL A 106 5.69 -13.59 -2.09
N ALA A 107 6.54 -12.95 -1.28
CA ALA A 107 6.07 -12.04 -0.24
C ALA A 107 5.49 -10.76 -0.87
N PRO A 108 4.38 -10.19 -0.35
CA PRO A 108 3.78 -8.97 -0.90
C PRO A 108 4.75 -7.80 -1.04
N ARG A 109 5.67 -7.62 -0.08
CA ARG A 109 6.71 -6.58 -0.20
C ARG A 109 7.62 -6.82 -1.41
N ASP A 110 7.98 -8.07 -1.71
CA ASP A 110 8.86 -8.34 -2.84
C ASP A 110 8.14 -8.11 -4.17
N MET A 111 6.82 -8.32 -4.22
CA MET A 111 6.01 -7.90 -5.37
C MET A 111 6.06 -6.39 -5.59
N ILE A 112 5.95 -5.59 -4.52
CA ILE A 112 6.08 -4.13 -4.61
C ILE A 112 7.49 -3.78 -5.14
N LYS A 113 8.52 -4.36 -4.54
CA LYS A 113 9.93 -4.11 -4.91
C LYS A 113 10.21 -4.37 -6.39
N VAL A 114 9.64 -5.42 -6.98
CA VAL A 114 9.87 -5.75 -8.40
C VAL A 114 8.82 -5.15 -9.35
N GLY A 115 8.08 -4.12 -8.93
CA GLY A 115 7.16 -3.38 -9.78
C GLY A 115 5.81 -4.06 -10.03
N ARG A 116 5.46 -5.12 -9.28
CA ARG A 116 4.17 -5.83 -9.39
C ARG A 116 3.08 -5.24 -8.48
N TYR A 117 3.19 -3.96 -8.12
CA TYR A 117 2.25 -3.24 -7.25
C TYR A 117 0.79 -3.36 -7.73
N LYS A 118 0.52 -3.08 -9.02
CA LYS A 118 -0.86 -3.13 -9.55
C LYS A 118 -1.51 -4.51 -9.40
N LYS A 119 -0.72 -5.58 -9.57
CA LYS A 119 -1.20 -6.97 -9.39
C LYS A 119 -1.52 -7.23 -7.92
N LEU A 120 -0.66 -6.77 -7.00
CA LEU A 120 -0.89 -6.89 -5.56
C LEU A 120 -2.12 -6.11 -5.10
N LEU A 121 -2.27 -4.86 -5.54
CA LEU A 121 -3.43 -4.03 -5.21
C LEU A 121 -4.73 -4.69 -5.65
N LYS A 122 -4.79 -5.19 -6.89
CA LYS A 122 -5.97 -5.91 -7.40
C LYS A 122 -6.28 -7.15 -6.56
N PHE A 123 -5.26 -7.93 -6.21
CA PHE A 123 -5.42 -9.10 -5.34
C PHE A 123 -6.03 -8.74 -3.98
N ILE A 124 -5.51 -7.70 -3.33
CA ILE A 124 -6.02 -7.21 -2.03
C ILE A 124 -7.48 -6.74 -2.17
N GLN A 125 -7.79 -5.96 -3.20
CA GLN A 125 -9.15 -5.45 -3.42
C GLN A 125 -10.16 -6.57 -3.65
N THR A 126 -9.81 -7.57 -4.45
CA THR A 126 -10.66 -8.75 -4.67
C THR A 126 -10.85 -9.54 -3.37
N ALA A 127 -9.79 -9.78 -2.60
CA ALA A 127 -9.90 -10.49 -1.32
C ALA A 127 -10.75 -9.73 -0.29
N LEU A 128 -10.66 -8.40 -0.25
CA LEU A 128 -11.50 -7.55 0.61
C LEU A 128 -12.97 -7.52 0.17
N GLU A 129 -13.24 -7.67 -1.12
CA GLU A 129 -14.61 -7.77 -1.65
C GLU A 129 -15.25 -9.12 -1.35
N GLU A 130 -14.48 -10.21 -1.49
CA GLU A 130 -14.94 -11.58 -1.19
C GLU A 130 -15.06 -11.86 0.31
N GLY A 131 -14.25 -11.19 1.14
CA GLY A 131 -14.25 -11.37 2.60
C GLY A 131 -15.29 -10.53 3.37
N ARG A 132 -16.15 -9.79 2.66
CA ARG A 132 -17.29 -9.06 3.23
C ARG A 132 -18.56 -9.91 3.20
#